data_AF-A0A9C9Y470-F1
#
_entry.id   AF-A0A9C9Y470-F1
#
_cell.length_a   1.000
_cell.length_b   1.000
_cell.length_c   1.000
_cell.angle_alpha   90.00
_cell.angle_beta   90.00
_cell.angle_gamma   90.00
#
_symmetry.space_group_name_H-M   'P 1'
#
loop_
_entity.id
_entity.type
_entity.pdbx_description
1 polymer ?
#
loop_
_entity_poly.entity_id
_entity_poly.type
_entity_poly.pdbx_seq_one_letter_code
_entity_poly.pdbx_strand_id
1 'polypeptide(L)' 'MPTIKLKLQEKTPYSKIVLASASDQFPFTLTANIKENGEKSKVNFVFEGKFNPMISMMVKKPLQKFINTLSENIEKL' A
#
# COMPACT_ATOMS: atom_id res chain seq x y z
N MET A 1 -8.67 18.35 0.74
CA MET A 1 -8.37 16.91 0.64
C MET A 1 -7.21 16.60 1.57
N PRO A 2 -7.30 15.60 2.45
CA PRO A 2 -6.18 15.22 3.31
C PRO A 2 -5.04 14.64 2.46
N THR A 3 -3.82 15.13 2.69
CA THR A 3 -2.61 14.64 2.02
C THR A 3 -2.03 13.49 2.82
N ILE A 4 -2.02 12.29 2.25
CA ILE A 4 -1.44 11.11 2.89
C ILE A 4 0.01 10.99 2.44
N LYS A 5 0.94 11.04 3.40
CA LYS A 5 2.38 10.84 3.16
C LYS A 5 2.78 9.43 3.59
N LEU A 6 3.65 8.79 2.82
CA LEU A 6 4.17 7.45 3.10
C LEU A 6 5.67 7.53 3.44
N LYS A 7 6.10 6.69 4.38
CA LYS A 7 7.50 6.44 4.70
C LYS A 7 7.85 4.99 4.38
N LEU A 8 9.02 4.76 3.78
CA LEU A 8 9.54 3.41 3.61
C LEU A 8 9.94 2.87 4.98
N GLN A 9 9.30 1.78 5.42
CA GLN A 9 9.58 1.15 6.70
C GLN A 9 10.52 -0.05 6.53
N GLU A 10 10.25 -0.91 5.56
CA GLU A 10 11.02 -2.13 5.32
C GLU A 10 11.13 -2.38 3.81
N LYS A 11 12.29 -2.88 3.36
CA LYS A 11 12.50 -3.29 1.98
C LYS A 11 13.38 -4.53 1.97
N THR A 12 12.80 -5.62 1.47
CA THR A 12 13.52 -6.84 1.14
C THR A 12 13.55 -6.98 -0.38
N PRO A 13 14.74 -7.03 -1.01
CA PRO A 13 14.87 -7.15 -2.45
C PRO A 13 13.99 -8.27 -3.02
N TYR A 14 13.30 -7.97 -4.12
CA TYR A 14 12.50 -8.91 -4.92
C TYR A 14 11.37 -9.66 -4.20
N SER A 15 11.08 -9.34 -2.94
CA SER A 15 10.18 -10.14 -2.11
C SER A 15 9.19 -9.32 -1.30
N LYS A 16 9.59 -8.17 -0.74
CA LYS A 16 8.72 -7.41 0.16
C LYS A 16 9.08 -5.94 0.24
N ILE A 17 8.06 -5.09 0.24
CA ILE A 17 8.19 -3.66 0.54
C ILE A 17 7.08 -3.30 1.53
N VAL A 18 7.44 -2.60 2.61
CA VAL A 18 6.49 -2.10 3.61
C VAL A 18 6.57 -0.58 3.64
N LEU A 19 5.44 0.06 3.36
CA LEU A 19 5.26 1.51 3.45
C LEU A 19 4.35 1.80 4.64
N ALA A 20 4.77 2.67 5.55
CA ALA A 20 3.94 3.13 6.65
C ALA A 20 3.43 4.54 6.40
N SER A 21 2.32 4.91 7.04
CA SER A 21 1.91 6.30 7.13
C SER A 21 3.01 7.14 7.80
N ALA A 22 3.29 8.30 7.22
CA ALA A 22 4.14 9.31 7.85
C ALA A 22 3.34 10.27 8.76
N SER A 23 2.02 10.05 8.92
CA SER A 23 1.16 10.81 9.82
C SER A 23 0.65 9.93 10.96
N ASP A 24 0.89 10.37 12.20
CA ASP A 24 0.40 9.69 13.41
C ASP A 24 -1.13 9.75 13.56
N GLN A 25 -1.78 10.69 12.86
CA GLN A 25 -3.24 10.80 12.82
C GLN A 25 -3.91 9.64 12.07
N PHE A 26 -3.15 8.96 11.20
CA PHE A 26 -3.64 7.86 10.37
C PHE A 26 -2.62 6.73 10.39
N PRO A 27 -2.53 5.94 11.48
CA PRO A 27 -1.58 4.84 11.56
C PRO A 27 -2.04 3.69 10.67
N PHE A 28 -1.32 3.48 9.57
CA PHE A 28 -1.52 2.35 8.68
C PHE A 28 -0.20 1.91 8.04
N THR A 29 -0.21 0.69 7.51
CA THR A 29 0.85 0.08 6.72
C THR A 29 0.28 -0.47 5.42
N LEU A 30 1.06 -0.34 4.35
CA LEU A 30 0.82 -0.95 3.05
C LEU A 30 2.02 -1.86 2.75
N THR A 31 1.75 -3.16 2.71
CA THR A 31 2.75 -4.18 2.42
C THR A 31 2.55 -4.70 1.01
N ALA A 32 3.55 -4.53 0.15
CA ALA A 32 3.62 -5.18 -1.15
C ALA A 32 4.42 -6.48 -1.01
N ASN A 33 3.75 -7.61 -1.16
CA ASN A 33 4.39 -8.92 -1.18
C ASN A 33 4.60 -9.34 -2.63
N ILE A 34 5.84 -9.67 -2.98
CA ILE A 34 6.23 -10.08 -4.31
C ILE A 34 6.61 -11.55 -4.22
N LYS A 35 5.97 -12.37 -5.05
CA LYS A 35 6.29 -13.79 -5.18
C LYS A 35 6.62 -14.10 -6.62
N GLU A 36 7.69 -14.84 -6.82
CA GLU A 36 8.03 -15.39 -8.13
C GLU A 36 6.90 -16.32 -8.61
N ASN A 37 6.61 -16.26 -9.90
CA ASN A 37 5.60 -17.07 -10.57
C ASN A 37 6.09 -17.37 -12.01
N GLY A 38 7.20 -18.09 -12.10
CA GLY A 38 7.89 -18.39 -13.36
C GLY A 38 8.53 -17.13 -13.94
N GLU A 39 8.28 -16.85 -15.22
CA GLU A 39 8.75 -15.65 -15.92
C GLU A 39 8.07 -14.35 -15.45
N LYS A 40 7.08 -14.45 -14.57
CA LYS A 40 6.33 -13.32 -14.01
C LYS A 40 6.43 -13.29 -12.49
N SER A 41 6.06 -12.17 -11.89
CA SER A 41 5.88 -12.06 -10.45
C SER A 41 4.41 -11.83 -10.11
N LYS A 42 3.94 -12.44 -9.03
CA LYS A 42 2.66 -12.09 -8.39
C LYS A 42 2.92 -11.07 -7.31
N VAL A 43 2.32 -9.90 -7.44
CA VAL A 43 2.38 -8.84 -6.43
C VAL A 43 1.03 -8.78 -5.71
N ASN A 44 1.05 -8.85 -4.38
CA ASN A 44 -0.13 -8.71 -3.54
C ASN A 44 0.03 -7.55 -2.57
N PHE A 45 -0.90 -6.60 -2.61
CA PHE A 45 -0.94 -5.45 -1.70
C PHE A 45 -1.83 -5.76 -0.50
N VAL A 46 -1.26 -5.68 0.70
CA VAL A 46 -1.96 -5.83 1.97
C VAL A 46 -1.98 -4.49 2.66
N PHE A 47 -3.18 -3.98 2.91
CA PHE A 47 -3.39 -2.75 3.65
C PHE A 47 -3.87 -3.07 5.07
N GLU A 48 -3.17 -2.55 6.07
CA GLU A 48 -3.51 -2.73 7.48
C GLU A 48 -3.55 -1.36 8.15
N GLY A 49 -4.69 -0.98 8.72
CA GLY A 49 -4.85 0.28 9.41
C GLY A 49 -5.91 0.17 10.49
N LYS A 50 -5.69 0.82 11.62
CA LYS A 50 -6.67 0.92 12.71
C LYS A 50 -7.39 2.25 12.59
N PHE A 51 -8.51 2.26 11.88
CA PHE A 51 -9.35 3.44 11.71
C PHE A 51 -10.67 3.27 12.43
N ASN A 52 -11.23 4.39 12.92
CA ASN A 52 -12.63 4.40 13.32
C ASN A 52 -13.54 4.31 12.06
N PRO A 53 -14.81 3.89 12.18
CA PRO A 53 -15.71 3.71 11.04
C PRO A 53 -15.92 4.98 10.19
N MET A 54 -15.89 6.15 10.82
CA MET A 54 -16.10 7.44 10.17
C MET A 54 -14.90 7.83 9.28
N ILE A 55 -13.67 7.68 9.77
CA ILE A 55 -12.44 7.95 9.04
C ILE A 55 -12.22 6.91 7.95
N SER A 56 -12.57 5.65 8.20
CA SER A 56 -12.45 4.55 7.25
C SER A 56 -13.06 4.90 5.89
N MET A 57 -14.22 5.56 5.86
CA MET A 57 -14.85 5.96 4.59
C MET A 57 -14.09 7.09 3.85
N MET A 58 -13.49 8.02 4.61
CA MET A 58 -12.73 9.15 4.06
C MET A 58 -11.36 8.72 3.50
N VAL A 59 -10.71 7.73 4.12
CA VAL A 59 -9.39 7.25 3.69
C VAL A 59 -9.47 6.07 2.71
N LYS A 60 -10.50 5.22 2.79
CA LYS A 60 -10.65 4.03 1.94
C LYS A 60 -10.68 4.38 0.44
N LYS A 61 -11.48 5.39 0.03
CA LYS A 61 -11.57 5.78 -1.38
C LYS A 61 -10.22 6.26 -1.96
N PRO A 62 -9.52 7.24 -1.36
CA PRO A 62 -8.20 7.65 -1.83
C PRO A 62 -7.15 6.54 -1.82
N LEU A 63 -7.11 5.73 -0.75
CA LEU A 63 -6.16 4.62 -0.62
C LEU A 63 -6.42 3.51 -1.63
N GLN A 64 -7.68 3.16 -1.86
CA GLN A 64 -8.04 2.19 -2.89
C GLN A 64 -7.66 2.69 -4.28
N LYS A 65 -7.91 3.98 -4.59
CA LYS A 65 -7.46 4.60 -5.85
C LYS A 65 -5.94 4.51 -6.00
N PHE A 66 -5.19 4.82 -4.94
CA PHE A 66 -3.74 4.73 -4.92
C PHE A 66 -3.24 3.30 -5.19
N ILE A 67 -3.79 2.28 -4.51
CA ILE A 67 -3.44 0.87 -4.72
C ILE A 67 -3.76 0.44 -6.15
N ASN A 68 -4.92 0.80 -6.69
CA ASN A 68 -5.29 0.48 -8.07
C ASN A 68 -4.30 1.10 -9.07
N THR A 69 -3.96 2.38 -8.90
CA THR A 69 -2.97 3.04 -9.75
C THR A 69 -1.60 2.37 -9.63
N LEU A 70 -1.18 1.93 -8.44
CA LEU A 70 0.07 1.17 -8.29
C LEU A 70 0.02 -0.16 -9.05
N SER A 71 -1.05 -0.95 -8.89
CA SER A 71 -1.22 -2.21 -9.60
C SER A 71 -1.18 -2.03 -11.12
N GLU A 72 -1.92 -1.05 -11.66
CA GLU A 72 -1.93 -0.74 -13.09
C GLU A 72 -0.56 -0.32 -13.64
N ASN A 73 0.26 0.35 -12.84
CA ASN A 73 1.62 0.72 -13.26
C ASN A 73 2.58 -0.47 -13.20
N ILE A 74 2.42 -1.37 -12.23
CA ILE A 74 3.26 -2.58 -12.10
C ILE A 74 2.97 -3.55 -13.24
N GLU A 75 1.71 -3.69 -13.67
CA GLU A 75 1.34 -4.55 -14.81
C GLU A 75 1.93 -4.10 -16.15
N LYS A 76 2.40 -2.85 -16.26
CA LYS A 76 3.03 -2.29 -17.46
C LYS A 76 4.55 -2.51 -17.51
N LEU A 77 5.16 -3.06 -16.45
CA LEU A 77 6.58 -3.39 -16.35
C LEU A 77 6.84 -4.83 -16.81
#